data_AF-A0A7C7ZSP9-F1
#
_entry.id   AF-A0A7C7ZSP9-F1
#
_cell.length_a   1.000
_cell.length_b   1.000
_cell.length_c   1.000
_cell.angle_alpha   90.00
_cell.angle_beta   90.00
_cell.angle_gamma   90.00
#
_symmetry.space_group_name_H-M   'P 1'
#
loop_
_entity.id
_entity.type
_entity.pdbx_description
1 polymer ?
#
loop_
_entity_poly.entity_id
_entity_poly.type
_entity_poly.pdbx_seq_one_letter_code
_entity_poly.pdbx_strand_id
1 'polypeptide(L)'
;MLSRFDWIRRCRNGAELIAVLDCMESKPDLFSDRREIGPPVYGAGGPCMRCWVYPRALQSSRFYCKTCHHIANIAGSMGNLSLQCMVVWGSLSRIPKLLDKNQGSPISRVRCFHQVDDHRFLLVLRNYTLKKWLSEILLYHGSNLKGLLFFLPAIGKNSSLSMGDALCRAIQMDSRFPMDQLRVQFFSALEQLKMPKRRENQGMLTFEASDFLSLLEMAAIFRSQLRPDEQNMVREVTHLKDQAEKQFYWGRLMNLLNQEAKDMLTAWKLKQWPETRIELIYELMNYVPFTP
;
A
#
# COMPACT_ATOMS: atom_id res chain seq x y z
N MET A 1 8.50 20.05 -19.93
CA MET A 1 7.59 20.41 -18.82
C MET A 1 7.25 19.19 -18.00
N LEU A 2 6.84 19.34 -16.75
CA LEU A 2 6.48 18.19 -15.89
C LEU A 2 5.10 17.66 -16.26
N SER A 3 5.04 16.43 -16.76
CA SER A 3 3.80 15.67 -16.94
C SER A 3 3.13 15.37 -15.60
N ARG A 4 1.86 14.94 -15.63
CA ARG A 4 1.16 14.45 -14.43
C ARG A 4 1.95 13.34 -13.73
N PHE A 5 2.49 12.41 -14.50
CA PHE A 5 3.28 11.32 -13.96
C PHE A 5 4.59 11.80 -13.31
N ASP A 6 5.24 12.84 -13.84
CA ASP A 6 6.44 13.42 -13.20
C ASP A 6 6.14 14.00 -11.81
N TRP A 7 4.94 14.53 -11.60
CA TRP A 7 4.50 14.99 -10.29
C TRP A 7 4.33 13.85 -9.28
N ILE A 8 3.80 12.70 -9.73
CA ILE A 8 3.68 11.48 -8.91
C ILE A 8 5.07 10.99 -8.49
N ARG A 9 6.01 10.90 -9.44
CA ARG A 9 7.39 10.45 -9.19
C ARG A 9 8.19 11.35 -8.23
N ARG A 10 7.74 12.59 -8.03
CA ARG A 10 8.37 13.56 -7.13
C ARG A 10 7.76 13.59 -5.72
N CYS A 11 6.80 12.73 -5.43
CA CYS A 11 6.15 12.68 -4.11
C CYS A 11 7.09 12.11 -3.06
N ARG A 12 7.30 12.88 -1.98
CA ARG A 12 8.24 12.47 -0.92
C ARG A 12 7.68 11.41 0.01
N ASN A 13 6.38 11.46 0.28
CA ASN A 13 5.69 10.61 1.24
C ASN A 13 4.25 10.33 0.79
N GLY A 14 3.52 9.51 1.54
CA GLY A 14 2.13 9.15 1.23
C GLY A 14 1.18 10.36 1.22
N ALA A 15 1.34 11.29 2.16
CA ALA A 15 0.52 12.50 2.22
C ALA A 15 0.70 13.40 0.98
N GLU A 16 1.93 13.57 0.51
CA GLU A 16 2.20 14.27 -0.74
C GLU A 16 1.61 13.54 -1.96
N LEU A 17 1.68 12.20 -1.99
CA LEU A 17 1.10 11.44 -3.08
C LEU A 17 -0.42 11.64 -3.16
N ILE A 18 -1.12 11.47 -2.03
CA ILE A 18 -2.56 11.70 -1.93
C ILE A 18 -2.90 13.13 -2.35
N ALA A 19 -2.17 14.12 -1.84
CA ALA A 19 -2.39 15.52 -2.18
C ALA A 19 -2.19 15.79 -3.69
N VAL A 20 -1.18 15.18 -4.32
CA VAL A 20 -0.95 15.30 -5.77
C VAL A 20 -2.12 14.72 -6.56
N LEU A 21 -2.59 13.53 -6.20
CA LEU A 21 -3.72 12.88 -6.87
C LEU A 21 -5.03 13.66 -6.69
N ASP A 22 -5.32 14.11 -5.46
CA ASP A 22 -6.49 14.95 -5.16
C ASP A 22 -6.44 16.27 -5.94
N CYS A 23 -5.25 16.88 -6.09
CA CYS A 23 -5.08 18.09 -6.90
C CYS A 23 -5.32 17.84 -8.39
N MET A 24 -4.86 16.70 -8.94
CA MET A 24 -5.03 16.39 -10.36
C MET A 24 -6.50 16.27 -10.75
N GLU A 25 -7.32 15.78 -9.82
CA GLU A 25 -8.76 15.64 -9.98
C GLU A 25 -9.50 16.96 -9.73
N SER A 26 -9.25 17.60 -8.59
CA SER A 26 -10.00 18.79 -8.19
C SER A 26 -9.56 20.08 -8.89
N LYS A 27 -8.30 20.17 -9.33
CA LYS A 27 -7.68 21.38 -9.89
C LYS A 27 -6.71 21.03 -11.03
N PRO A 28 -7.20 20.46 -12.14
CA PRO A 28 -6.36 20.06 -13.27
C PRO A 28 -5.54 21.23 -13.85
N ASP A 29 -6.07 22.45 -13.78
CA ASP A 29 -5.40 23.68 -14.25
C ASP A 29 -4.08 23.99 -13.52
N LEU A 30 -3.86 23.43 -12.32
CA LEU A 30 -2.58 23.56 -11.62
C LEU A 30 -1.45 22.77 -12.30
N PHE A 31 -1.81 21.81 -13.15
CA PHE A 31 -0.91 20.92 -13.89
C PHE A 31 -0.84 21.24 -15.38
N SER A 32 -1.49 22.32 -15.82
CA SER A 32 -1.47 22.74 -17.22
C SER A 32 -0.06 23.08 -17.70
N ASP A 33 0.20 22.93 -18.99
CA ASP A 33 1.52 23.11 -19.61
C ASP A 33 2.03 24.58 -19.61
N ARG A 34 2.39 25.10 -18.43
CA ARG A 34 3.24 26.28 -18.20
C ARG A 34 4.65 26.15 -18.80
N ARG A 35 4.84 26.69 -20.00
CA ARG A 35 6.13 26.72 -20.72
C ARG A 35 7.26 27.47 -20.00
N GLU A 36 6.98 28.15 -18.89
CA GLU A 36 7.97 28.93 -18.14
C GLU A 36 8.80 28.07 -17.19
N ILE A 37 10.12 28.04 -17.44
CA ILE A 37 11.12 27.43 -16.56
C ILE A 37 11.60 28.50 -15.58
N GLY A 38 11.82 28.12 -14.33
CA GLY A 38 12.34 29.02 -13.30
C GLY A 38 13.76 29.48 -13.61
N PRO A 39 14.19 30.64 -13.09
CA PRO A 39 15.56 31.10 -13.25
C PRO A 39 16.56 30.10 -12.64
N PRO A 40 17.85 30.14 -13.07
CA PRO A 40 18.90 29.33 -12.46
C PRO A 40 18.97 29.51 -10.94
N VAL A 41 19.56 28.54 -10.24
CA VAL A 41 19.66 28.54 -8.76
C VAL A 41 20.27 29.83 -8.20
N TYR A 42 21.22 30.42 -8.93
CA TYR A 42 21.91 31.67 -8.56
C TYR A 42 21.20 32.95 -9.04
N GLY A 43 20.10 32.83 -9.80
CA GLY A 43 19.31 33.98 -10.26
C GLY A 43 18.35 34.50 -9.20
N ALA A 44 17.92 35.76 -9.35
CA ALA A 44 16.94 36.37 -8.46
C ALA A 44 15.63 35.54 -8.42
N GLY A 45 15.21 35.15 -7.22
CA GLY A 45 14.01 34.33 -6.99
C GLY A 45 14.24 32.81 -7.08
N GLY A 46 15.21 32.34 -7.86
CA GLY A 46 15.57 30.92 -8.03
C GLY A 46 14.41 29.98 -8.46
N PRO A 47 14.69 28.69 -8.64
CA PRO A 47 13.64 27.71 -8.90
C PRO A 47 12.93 27.31 -7.59
N CYS A 48 11.76 26.72 -7.72
CA CYS A 48 11.03 26.10 -6.63
C CYS A 48 11.89 25.05 -5.90
N MET A 49 11.97 25.11 -4.57
CA MET A 49 12.77 24.17 -3.76
C MET A 49 12.22 22.73 -3.71
N ARG A 50 11.01 22.50 -4.23
CA ARG A 50 10.40 21.16 -4.32
C ARG A 50 10.60 20.56 -5.72
N CYS A 51 10.15 21.23 -6.78
CA CYS A 51 10.25 20.69 -8.13
C CYS A 51 11.55 21.07 -8.85
N TRP A 52 12.27 22.11 -8.44
CA TRP A 52 13.49 22.61 -9.10
C TRP A 52 13.32 22.97 -10.58
N VAL A 53 12.08 23.09 -11.07
CA VAL A 53 11.75 23.35 -12.48
C VAL A 53 11.04 24.69 -12.65
N TYR A 54 9.98 24.94 -11.88
CA TYR A 54 9.16 26.13 -12.03
C TYR A 54 9.64 27.29 -11.14
N PRO A 55 9.39 28.55 -11.54
CA PRO A 55 9.73 29.71 -10.72
C PRO A 55 8.95 29.72 -9.41
N ARG A 56 9.52 30.34 -8.37
CA ARG A 56 8.83 30.56 -7.09
C ARG A 56 7.68 31.54 -7.28
N ALA A 57 6.57 31.28 -6.62
CA ALA A 57 5.41 32.15 -6.69
C ALA A 57 5.56 33.28 -5.65
N LEU A 58 6.13 34.42 -6.07
CA LEU A 58 6.46 35.56 -5.19
C LEU A 58 5.31 35.99 -4.27
N GLN A 59 4.05 35.84 -4.73
CA GLN A 59 2.86 36.24 -3.98
C GLN A 59 2.35 35.18 -2.99
N SER A 60 2.55 33.88 -3.25
CA SER A 60 1.96 32.80 -2.44
C SER A 60 2.97 32.01 -1.62
N SER A 61 4.24 31.96 -2.04
CA SER A 61 5.30 31.27 -1.29
C SER A 61 6.69 31.73 -1.72
N ARG A 62 7.53 32.09 -0.74
CA ARG A 62 8.94 32.43 -0.98
C ARG A 62 9.81 31.24 -1.39
N PHE A 63 9.29 30.00 -1.29
CA PHE A 63 10.06 28.77 -1.50
C PHE A 63 9.51 27.87 -2.62
N TYR A 64 8.20 27.96 -2.92
CA TYR A 64 7.52 27.04 -3.82
C TYR A 64 6.87 27.74 -5.01
N CYS A 65 6.75 27.03 -6.14
CA CYS A 65 5.85 27.44 -7.21
C CYS A 65 4.38 27.26 -6.76
N LYS A 66 3.43 27.85 -7.50
CA LYS A 66 1.99 27.78 -7.20
C LYS A 66 1.51 26.34 -6.96
N THR A 67 1.87 25.41 -7.84
CA THR A 67 1.49 23.99 -7.77
C THR A 67 2.10 23.30 -6.55
N CYS A 68 3.42 23.44 -6.34
CA CYS A 68 4.10 22.86 -5.18
C CYS A 68 3.59 23.41 -3.84
N HIS A 69 3.28 24.71 -3.78
CA HIS A 69 2.70 25.32 -2.59
C HIS A 69 1.32 24.72 -2.29
N HIS A 70 0.48 24.54 -3.32
CA HIS A 70 -0.84 23.96 -3.14
C HIS A 70 -0.79 22.51 -2.65
N ILE A 71 0.07 21.70 -3.27
CA ILE A 71 0.32 20.31 -2.86
C ILE A 71 0.82 20.27 -1.41
N ALA A 72 1.78 21.13 -1.04
CA ALA A 72 2.34 21.16 0.31
C ALA A 72 1.29 21.54 1.37
N ASN A 73 0.41 22.51 1.08
CA ASN A 73 -0.65 22.91 1.99
C ASN A 73 -1.64 21.76 2.24
N ILE A 74 -2.06 21.06 1.19
CA ILE A 74 -2.97 19.92 1.32
C ILE A 74 -2.29 18.78 2.08
N ALA A 75 -1.06 18.42 1.69
CA ALA A 75 -0.30 17.35 2.32
C ALA A 75 -0.04 17.60 3.82
N GLY A 76 0.06 18.87 4.24
CA GLY A 76 0.22 19.25 5.64
C GLY A 76 -0.88 18.72 6.56
N SER A 77 -2.10 18.58 6.05
CA SER A 77 -3.26 18.06 6.81
C SER A 77 -3.43 16.53 6.73
N MET A 78 -2.68 15.85 5.85
CA MET A 78 -2.91 14.44 5.50
C MET A 78 -1.97 13.45 6.18
N GLY A 79 -1.10 13.91 7.11
CA GLY A 79 -0.08 13.07 7.75
C GLY A 79 -0.64 11.78 8.35
N ASN A 80 -1.52 11.87 9.34
CA ASN A 80 -2.08 10.70 10.02
C ASN A 80 -2.93 9.83 9.10
N LEU A 81 -3.71 10.47 8.21
CA LEU A 81 -4.55 9.77 7.25
C LEU A 81 -3.71 8.95 6.26
N SER A 82 -2.57 9.50 5.81
CA SER A 82 -1.69 8.80 4.87
C SER A 82 -1.10 7.53 5.46
N LEU A 83 -0.80 7.48 6.77
CA LEU A 83 -0.25 6.29 7.42
C LEU A 83 -1.25 5.12 7.51
N GLN A 84 -2.54 5.42 7.39
CA GLN A 84 -3.62 4.42 7.37
C GLN A 84 -4.01 4.03 5.94
N CYS A 85 -3.20 4.41 4.96
CA CYS A 85 -3.43 4.13 3.55
C CYS A 85 -2.40 3.17 2.97
N MET A 86 -2.86 2.45 1.95
CA MET A 86 -2.07 1.62 1.08
C MET A 86 -2.14 2.21 -0.32
N VAL A 87 -0.99 2.21 -0.98
CA VAL A 87 -0.84 2.57 -2.37
C VAL A 87 -0.79 1.28 -3.18
N VAL A 88 -1.65 1.20 -4.19
CA VAL A 88 -1.73 0.08 -5.10
C VAL A 88 -1.31 0.54 -6.49
N TRP A 89 -0.22 -0.03 -7.00
CA TRP A 89 0.15 0.07 -8.40
C TRP A 89 -0.34 -1.17 -9.12
N GLY A 90 -1.24 -1.00 -10.10
CA GLY A 90 -1.81 -2.10 -10.86
C GLY A 90 -1.38 -2.04 -12.32
N SER A 91 -0.99 -3.19 -12.85
CA SER A 91 -0.72 -3.40 -14.28
C SER A 91 -1.45 -4.65 -14.72
N LEU A 92 -2.56 -4.44 -15.42
CA LEU A 92 -3.56 -5.46 -15.69
C LEU A 92 -3.85 -5.54 -17.19
N SER A 93 -4.30 -6.71 -17.62
CA SER A 93 -4.78 -6.99 -18.98
C SER A 93 -5.89 -6.02 -19.41
N ARG A 94 -6.70 -5.56 -18.46
CA ARG A 94 -7.69 -4.48 -18.61
C ARG A 94 -7.97 -3.86 -17.26
N ILE A 95 -8.22 -2.55 -17.21
CA ILE A 95 -8.66 -1.90 -15.97
C ILE A 95 -10.11 -2.31 -15.65
N PRO A 96 -10.37 -2.85 -14.44
CA PRO A 96 -11.73 -3.13 -13.95
C PRO A 96 -12.68 -1.95 -14.12
N LYS A 97 -13.85 -2.16 -14.74
CA LYS A 97 -14.91 -1.13 -14.87
C LYS A 97 -15.38 -0.59 -13.52
N LEU A 98 -15.22 -1.37 -12.44
CA LEU A 98 -15.52 -0.94 -11.06
C LEU A 98 -14.63 0.21 -10.59
N LEU A 99 -13.48 0.43 -11.23
CA LEU A 99 -12.59 1.55 -10.95
C LEU A 99 -12.92 2.78 -11.82
N ASP A 100 -13.82 2.64 -12.80
CA ASP A 100 -14.29 3.75 -13.61
C ASP A 100 -15.26 4.62 -12.79
N LYS A 101 -14.79 5.83 -12.45
CA LYS A 101 -15.51 6.82 -11.65
C LYS A 101 -16.88 7.20 -12.23
N ASN A 102 -17.10 6.94 -13.52
CA ASN A 102 -18.30 7.37 -14.23
C ASN A 102 -19.49 6.40 -14.08
N GLN A 103 -19.32 5.21 -13.48
CA GLN A 103 -20.34 4.15 -13.50
C GLN A 103 -20.96 3.82 -12.13
N GLY A 104 -21.02 4.78 -11.19
CA GLY A 104 -21.88 4.69 -9.99
C GLY A 104 -21.63 3.51 -9.03
N SER A 105 -20.52 2.78 -9.21
CA SER A 105 -20.14 1.60 -8.42
C SER A 105 -19.26 1.98 -7.20
N PRO A 106 -18.96 1.06 -6.25
CA PRO A 106 -18.59 1.38 -4.85
C PRO A 106 -17.15 1.91 -4.66
N ILE A 107 -16.79 2.95 -5.41
CA ILE A 107 -15.57 3.75 -5.27
C ILE A 107 -15.57 4.56 -3.95
N SER A 108 -16.66 4.51 -3.16
CA SER A 108 -16.74 5.10 -1.80
C SER A 108 -15.59 4.73 -0.86
N ARG A 109 -14.82 3.67 -1.15
CA ARG A 109 -13.70 3.19 -0.33
C ARG A 109 -12.33 3.55 -0.88
N VAL A 110 -12.27 3.99 -2.13
CA VAL A 110 -11.07 4.45 -2.80
C VAL A 110 -10.87 5.91 -2.47
N ARG A 111 -9.70 6.26 -1.95
CA ARG A 111 -9.38 7.65 -1.63
C ARG A 111 -9.01 8.42 -2.90
N CYS A 112 -8.09 7.86 -3.69
CA CYS A 112 -7.62 8.46 -4.94
C CYS A 112 -7.48 7.36 -5.99
N PHE A 113 -7.80 7.70 -7.24
CA PHE A 113 -7.55 6.84 -8.40
C PHE A 113 -7.00 7.68 -9.54
N HIS A 114 -5.94 7.20 -10.16
CA HIS A 114 -5.30 7.81 -11.31
C HIS A 114 -4.98 6.73 -12.34
N GLN A 115 -5.68 6.79 -13.47
CA GLN A 115 -5.40 5.97 -14.63
C GLN A 115 -4.17 6.53 -15.37
N VAL A 116 -3.19 5.67 -15.63
CA VAL A 116 -1.99 6.03 -16.40
C VAL A 116 -2.20 5.75 -17.88
N ASP A 117 -2.78 4.59 -18.20
CA ASP A 117 -3.22 4.18 -19.53
C ASP A 117 -4.32 3.10 -19.42
N ASP A 118 -4.60 2.34 -20.48
CA ASP A 118 -5.68 1.33 -20.50
C ASP A 118 -5.39 0.07 -19.66
N HIS A 119 -4.15 -0.09 -19.19
CA HIS A 119 -3.67 -1.27 -18.46
C HIS A 119 -3.13 -0.93 -17.08
N ARG A 120 -2.67 0.30 -16.88
CA ARG A 120 -1.95 0.72 -15.68
C ARG A 120 -2.70 1.79 -14.92
N PHE A 121 -2.76 1.61 -13.61
CA PHE A 121 -3.39 2.56 -12.71
C PHE A 121 -2.68 2.65 -11.37
N LEU A 122 -2.89 3.78 -10.71
CA LEU A 122 -2.48 4.04 -9.35
C LEU A 122 -3.72 4.29 -8.50
N LEU A 123 -3.77 3.60 -7.36
CA LEU A 123 -4.90 3.63 -6.45
C LEU A 123 -4.39 3.88 -5.04
N VAL A 124 -5.11 4.68 -4.25
CA VAL A 124 -4.89 4.81 -2.81
C VAL A 124 -6.15 4.38 -2.08
N LEU A 125 -6.00 3.40 -1.19
CA LEU A 125 -7.08 2.82 -0.39
C LEU A 125 -6.74 2.87 1.10
N ARG A 126 -7.75 2.84 1.96
CA ARG A 126 -7.52 2.70 3.42
C ARG A 126 -7.14 1.26 3.73
N ASN A 127 -6.18 1.03 4.62
CA ASN A 127 -5.63 -0.30 4.91
C ASN A 127 -6.72 -1.36 5.13
N TYR A 128 -7.69 -1.08 6.01
CA TYR A 128 -8.78 -1.99 6.36
C TYR A 128 -9.78 -2.27 5.22
N THR A 129 -9.71 -1.55 4.10
CA THR A 129 -10.59 -1.77 2.95
C THR A 129 -10.00 -2.75 1.93
N LEU A 130 -8.72 -3.13 2.10
CA LEU A 130 -7.98 -3.96 1.15
C LEU A 130 -8.69 -5.29 0.85
N LYS A 131 -9.06 -6.05 1.88
CA LYS A 131 -9.76 -7.34 1.73
C LYS A 131 -11.03 -7.19 0.90
N LYS A 132 -11.86 -6.21 1.26
CA LYS A 132 -13.16 -6.01 0.62
C LYS A 132 -13.00 -5.56 -0.84
N TRP A 133 -12.05 -4.68 -1.10
CA TRP A 133 -11.73 -4.22 -2.45
C TRP A 133 -11.21 -5.36 -3.33
N LEU A 134 -10.27 -6.18 -2.83
CA LEU A 134 -9.74 -7.32 -3.58
C LEU A 134 -10.81 -8.39 -3.85
N SER A 135 -11.65 -8.68 -2.84
CA SER A 135 -12.79 -9.59 -2.98
C SER A 135 -13.76 -9.14 -4.07
N GLU A 136 -14.10 -7.84 -4.11
CA GLU A 136 -14.97 -7.29 -5.16
C GLU A 136 -14.32 -7.45 -6.55
N ILE A 137 -13.03 -7.11 -6.71
CA ILE A 137 -12.33 -7.29 -7.99
C ILE A 137 -12.39 -8.75 -8.47
N LEU A 138 -12.12 -9.70 -7.57
CA LEU A 138 -12.12 -11.12 -7.89
C LEU A 138 -13.54 -11.64 -8.19
N LEU A 139 -14.56 -11.16 -7.46
CA LEU A 139 -15.95 -11.55 -7.69
C LEU A 139 -16.44 -11.12 -9.09
N TYR A 140 -16.14 -9.89 -9.50
CA TYR A 140 -16.67 -9.33 -10.75
C TYR A 140 -15.86 -9.70 -11.99
N HIS A 141 -14.55 -9.86 -11.87
CA HIS A 141 -13.69 -10.14 -13.02
C HIS A 141 -13.20 -11.59 -13.07
N GLY A 142 -13.24 -12.31 -11.94
CA GLY A 142 -12.84 -13.71 -11.86
C GLY A 142 -11.44 -13.98 -12.40
N SER A 143 -11.27 -15.14 -13.02
CA SER A 143 -10.03 -15.58 -13.68
C SER A 143 -9.70 -14.81 -14.98
N ASN A 144 -10.59 -13.96 -15.45
CA ASN A 144 -10.35 -13.17 -16.67
C ASN A 144 -9.40 -12.00 -16.44
N LEU A 145 -9.24 -11.56 -15.19
CA LEU A 145 -8.29 -10.52 -14.86
C LEU A 145 -6.91 -11.14 -14.70
N LYS A 146 -5.96 -10.66 -15.50
CA LYS A 146 -4.55 -11.10 -15.47
C LYS A 146 -3.65 -9.90 -15.29
N GLY A 147 -2.51 -10.11 -14.64
CA GLY A 147 -1.50 -9.09 -14.41
C GLY A 147 -1.03 -9.04 -12.97
N LEU A 148 -0.60 -7.87 -12.52
CA LEU A 148 0.08 -7.70 -11.26
C LEU A 148 -0.44 -6.49 -10.48
N LEU A 149 -0.68 -6.71 -9.19
CA LEU A 149 -1.00 -5.67 -8.22
C LEU A 149 0.14 -5.56 -7.20
N PHE A 150 0.76 -4.40 -7.09
CA PHE A 150 1.73 -4.09 -6.04
C PHE A 150 1.03 -3.36 -4.90
N PHE A 151 1.10 -3.92 -3.70
CA PHE A 151 0.57 -3.34 -2.48
C PHE A 151 1.71 -2.76 -1.66
N LEU A 152 1.71 -1.44 -1.51
CA LEU A 152 2.75 -0.67 -0.84
C LEU A 152 2.14 0.15 0.31
N PRO A 153 2.74 0.15 1.51
CA PRO A 153 2.28 1.02 2.57
C PRO A 153 2.60 2.47 2.22
N ALA A 154 1.69 3.38 2.55
CA ALA A 154 2.01 4.80 2.50
C ALA A 154 2.89 5.17 3.71
N ILE A 155 3.95 5.93 3.43
CA ILE A 155 4.96 6.31 4.42
C ILE A 155 4.81 7.75 4.91
N GLY A 156 5.31 7.98 6.12
CA GLY A 156 5.51 9.31 6.68
C GLY A 156 6.79 10.01 6.17
N LYS A 157 7.11 11.17 6.75
CA LYS A 157 8.22 12.03 6.33
C LYS A 157 9.63 11.48 6.60
N ASN A 158 9.77 10.45 7.44
CA ASN A 158 11.07 9.99 7.95
C ASN A 158 11.55 8.66 7.34
N SER A 159 10.99 8.21 6.20
CA SER A 159 11.48 7.00 5.53
C SER A 159 12.73 7.31 4.69
N SER A 160 13.62 6.32 4.61
CA SER A 160 14.81 6.37 3.75
C SER A 160 14.51 6.33 2.25
N LEU A 161 13.29 5.92 1.87
CA LEU A 161 12.84 5.83 0.48
C LEU A 161 11.67 6.79 0.28
N SER A 162 11.66 7.58 -0.80
CA SER A 162 10.47 8.39 -1.09
C SER A 162 9.35 7.55 -1.70
N MET A 163 8.11 8.02 -1.59
CA MET A 163 6.97 7.35 -2.22
C MET A 163 7.11 7.31 -3.75
N GLY A 164 7.68 8.37 -4.34
CA GLY A 164 8.02 8.42 -5.76
C GLY A 164 9.04 7.36 -6.17
N ASP A 165 10.09 7.15 -5.36
CA ASP A 165 11.10 6.11 -5.61
C ASP A 165 10.49 4.70 -5.50
N ALA A 166 9.64 4.48 -4.51
CA ALA A 166 8.94 3.22 -4.32
C ALA A 166 8.06 2.86 -5.52
N LEU A 167 7.30 3.85 -6.04
CA LEU A 167 6.51 3.67 -7.25
C LEU A 167 7.38 3.39 -8.47
N CYS A 168 8.47 4.16 -8.67
CA CYS A 168 9.39 3.91 -9.79
C CYS A 168 9.95 2.48 -9.76
N ARG A 169 10.25 1.93 -8.57
CA ARG A 169 10.68 0.53 -8.43
C ARG A 169 9.57 -0.46 -8.77
N ALA A 170 8.35 -0.24 -8.30
CA ALA A 170 7.20 -1.09 -8.63
C ALA A 170 6.96 -1.12 -10.15
N ILE A 171 6.98 0.06 -10.80
CA ILE A 171 6.85 0.20 -12.26
C ILE A 171 7.98 -0.53 -13.00
N GLN A 172 9.21 -0.49 -12.49
CA GLN A 172 10.32 -1.22 -13.11
C GLN A 172 10.14 -2.74 -12.99
N MET A 173 9.56 -3.21 -11.89
CA MET A 173 9.31 -4.64 -11.63
C MET A 173 8.14 -5.22 -12.42
N ASP A 174 7.15 -4.38 -12.76
CA ASP A 174 5.96 -4.72 -13.56
C ASP A 174 6.29 -5.56 -14.81
N SER A 175 7.28 -5.12 -15.59
CA SER A 175 7.71 -5.75 -16.86
C SER A 175 8.18 -7.22 -16.75
N ARG A 176 8.38 -7.74 -15.54
CA ARG A 176 8.97 -9.08 -15.32
C ARG A 176 7.95 -10.20 -15.18
N PHE A 177 6.66 -9.88 -15.02
CA PHE A 177 5.64 -10.86 -14.72
C PHE A 177 4.84 -11.26 -15.95
N PRO A 178 4.62 -12.56 -16.18
CA PRO A 178 3.77 -13.01 -17.28
C PRO A 178 2.30 -12.64 -17.00
N MET A 179 1.56 -12.34 -18.07
CA MET A 179 0.13 -12.01 -18.05
C MET A 179 -0.74 -13.28 -18.13
N ASP A 180 -0.45 -14.26 -17.29
CA ASP A 180 -1.11 -15.57 -17.24
C ASP A 180 -2.22 -15.62 -16.18
N GLN A 181 -1.98 -15.02 -15.01
CA GLN A 181 -2.91 -14.95 -13.88
C GLN A 181 -2.82 -13.59 -13.17
N LEU A 182 -3.74 -13.33 -12.23
CA LEU A 182 -3.66 -12.17 -11.35
C LEU A 182 -2.76 -12.47 -10.15
N ARG A 183 -1.62 -11.78 -10.07
CA ARG A 183 -0.70 -11.86 -8.95
C ARG A 183 -0.77 -10.63 -8.08
N VAL A 184 -0.48 -10.82 -6.80
CA VAL A 184 -0.30 -9.75 -5.82
C VAL A 184 1.13 -9.79 -5.31
N GLN A 185 1.81 -8.64 -5.34
CA GLN A 185 3.04 -8.42 -4.61
C GLN A 185 2.78 -7.54 -3.39
N PHE A 186 2.93 -8.12 -2.21
CA PHE A 186 2.66 -7.45 -0.95
C PHE A 186 3.95 -7.06 -0.24
N PHE A 187 4.06 -5.78 0.08
CA PHE A 187 5.10 -5.24 0.94
C PHE A 187 4.44 -4.67 2.20
N SER A 188 4.92 -5.09 3.38
CA SER A 188 4.44 -4.54 4.65
C SER A 188 5.20 -3.26 5.04
N ALA A 189 6.39 -3.04 4.46
CA ALA A 189 7.25 -1.88 4.65
C ALA A 189 8.00 -1.53 3.35
N LEU A 190 8.26 -0.24 3.08
CA LEU A 190 8.92 0.17 1.83
C LEU A 190 10.38 -0.26 1.74
N GLU A 191 11.06 -0.44 2.88
CA GLU A 191 12.43 -0.91 2.94
C GLU A 191 12.60 -2.28 2.27
N GLN A 192 11.53 -3.08 2.23
CA GLN A 192 11.50 -4.39 1.60
C GLN A 192 11.67 -4.32 0.07
N LEU A 193 11.38 -3.16 -0.56
CA LEU A 193 11.67 -2.90 -1.97
C LEU A 193 13.18 -2.83 -2.26
N LYS A 194 14.05 -2.74 -1.24
CA LYS A 194 15.51 -2.80 -1.42
C LYS A 194 16.00 -4.21 -1.70
N MET A 195 15.37 -5.23 -1.12
CA MET A 195 15.78 -6.63 -1.25
C MET A 195 14.58 -7.57 -1.44
N PRO A 196 13.79 -7.42 -2.53
CA PRO A 196 12.58 -8.20 -2.73
C PRO A 196 12.84 -9.71 -2.84
N LYS A 197 13.99 -10.11 -3.40
CA LYS A 197 14.37 -11.53 -3.57
C LYS A 197 14.39 -12.32 -2.27
N ARG A 198 14.72 -11.69 -1.14
CA ARG A 198 14.77 -12.39 0.16
C ARG A 198 13.37 -12.84 0.59
N ARG A 199 12.37 -11.95 0.45
CA ARG A 199 10.97 -12.28 0.77
C ARG A 199 10.35 -13.21 -0.26
N GLU A 200 10.72 -13.07 -1.53
CA GLU A 200 10.30 -13.99 -2.60
C GLU A 200 10.73 -15.43 -2.27
N ASN A 201 12.00 -15.64 -1.92
CA ASN A 201 12.53 -16.95 -1.53
C ASN A 201 11.87 -17.53 -0.27
N GLN A 202 11.25 -16.67 0.56
CA GLN A 202 10.51 -17.05 1.76
C GLN A 202 9.00 -17.27 1.50
N GLY A 203 8.53 -17.09 0.25
CA GLY A 203 7.11 -17.19 -0.10
C GLY A 203 6.24 -16.09 0.52
N MET A 204 6.81 -14.92 0.80
CA MET A 204 6.15 -13.83 1.53
C MET A 204 5.92 -12.56 0.69
N LEU A 205 6.14 -12.62 -0.61
CA LEU A 205 6.08 -11.46 -1.50
C LEU A 205 5.03 -11.62 -2.59
N THR A 206 5.19 -12.62 -3.45
CA THR A 206 4.30 -12.84 -4.59
C THR A 206 3.29 -13.95 -4.28
N PHE A 207 2.01 -13.65 -4.52
CA PHE A 207 0.89 -14.56 -4.28
C PHE A 207 -0.04 -14.58 -5.51
N GLU A 208 -0.77 -15.67 -5.71
CA GLU A 208 -2.00 -15.60 -6.49
C GLU A 208 -3.01 -14.72 -5.72
N ALA A 209 -3.81 -13.93 -6.42
CA ALA A 209 -4.75 -13.02 -5.77
C ALA A 209 -5.80 -13.74 -4.90
N SER A 210 -6.23 -14.94 -5.29
CA SER A 210 -7.14 -15.82 -4.54
C SER A 210 -6.52 -16.31 -3.23
N ASP A 211 -5.27 -16.77 -3.29
CA ASP A 211 -4.48 -17.18 -2.12
C ASP A 211 -4.24 -16.01 -1.17
N PHE A 212 -3.90 -14.84 -1.72
CA PHE A 212 -3.70 -13.63 -0.92
C PHE A 212 -5.00 -13.19 -0.23
N LEU A 213 -6.14 -13.27 -0.91
CA LEU A 213 -7.44 -12.99 -0.29
C LEU A 213 -7.73 -13.97 0.85
N SER A 214 -7.42 -15.26 0.69
CA SER A 214 -7.54 -16.27 1.73
C SER A 214 -6.65 -15.95 2.94
N LEU A 215 -5.42 -15.47 2.71
CA LEU A 215 -4.53 -15.02 3.79
C LEU A 215 -5.08 -13.80 4.54
N LEU A 216 -5.68 -12.83 3.83
CA LEU A 216 -6.37 -11.70 4.47
C LEU A 216 -7.59 -12.15 5.28
N GLU A 217 -8.31 -13.17 4.83
CA GLU A 217 -9.41 -13.78 5.58
C GLU A 217 -8.92 -14.43 6.86
N MET A 218 -7.85 -15.23 6.78
CA MET A 218 -7.22 -15.83 7.96
C MET A 218 -6.75 -14.75 8.94
N ALA A 219 -6.10 -13.67 8.46
CA ALA A 219 -5.67 -12.58 9.32
C ALA A 219 -6.85 -11.86 10.00
N ALA A 220 -7.99 -11.71 9.31
CA ALA A 220 -9.20 -11.13 9.87
C ALA A 220 -9.80 -12.02 10.97
N ILE A 221 -9.93 -13.33 10.72
CA ILE A 221 -10.44 -14.31 11.70
C ILE A 221 -9.50 -14.37 12.91
N PHE A 222 -8.18 -14.43 12.68
CA PHE A 222 -7.18 -14.43 13.75
C PHE A 222 -7.30 -13.19 14.64
N ARG A 223 -7.49 -12.02 14.03
CA ARG A 223 -7.62 -10.74 14.72
C ARG A 223 -8.93 -10.60 15.50
N SER A 224 -10.02 -11.22 15.04
CA SER A 224 -11.31 -11.19 15.74
C SER A 224 -11.41 -12.23 16.86
N GLN A 225 -10.77 -13.39 16.68
CA GLN A 225 -10.88 -14.51 17.61
C GLN A 225 -9.92 -14.42 18.81
N LEU A 226 -8.83 -13.65 18.67
CA LEU A 226 -7.84 -13.47 19.73
C LEU A 226 -7.77 -12.02 20.17
N ARG A 227 -7.69 -11.79 21.48
CA ARG A 227 -7.39 -10.48 22.07
C ARG A 227 -5.95 -10.07 21.76
N PRO A 228 -5.61 -8.76 21.77
CA PRO A 228 -4.24 -8.31 21.53
C PRO A 228 -3.18 -9.00 22.39
N ASP A 229 -3.47 -9.24 23.67
CA ASP A 229 -2.54 -9.93 24.58
C ASP A 229 -2.38 -11.41 24.21
N GLU A 230 -3.45 -12.07 23.79
CA GLU A 230 -3.43 -13.45 23.33
C GLU A 230 -2.68 -13.60 22.00
N GLN A 231 -2.83 -12.62 21.10
CA GLN A 231 -2.03 -12.54 19.87
C GLN A 231 -0.54 -12.44 20.23
N ASN A 232 -0.16 -11.54 21.15
CA ASN A 232 1.24 -11.43 21.59
C ASN A 232 1.76 -12.75 22.19
N MET A 233 0.97 -13.42 23.02
CA MET A 233 1.35 -14.74 23.57
C MET A 233 1.52 -15.79 22.47
N VAL A 234 0.62 -15.86 21.48
CA VAL A 234 0.78 -16.77 20.33
C VAL A 234 2.12 -16.50 19.64
N ARG A 235 2.42 -15.22 19.38
CA ARG A 235 3.69 -14.81 18.76
C ARG A 235 4.88 -15.30 19.56
N GLU A 236 4.94 -14.98 20.85
CA GLU A 236 6.03 -15.35 21.74
C GLU A 236 6.25 -16.86 21.77
N VAL A 237 5.19 -17.65 21.97
CA VAL A 237 5.29 -19.12 22.03
C VAL A 237 5.76 -19.71 20.71
N THR A 238 5.37 -19.11 19.57
CA THR A 238 5.80 -19.62 18.26
C THR A 238 7.28 -19.37 17.95
N HIS A 239 7.88 -18.33 18.53
CA HIS A 239 9.30 -18.00 18.37
C HIS A 239 10.22 -18.73 19.37
N LEU A 240 9.68 -19.51 20.31
CA LEU A 240 10.49 -20.34 21.21
C LEU A 240 11.27 -21.41 20.43
N LYS A 241 12.58 -21.49 20.69
CA LYS A 241 13.49 -22.44 20.05
C LYS A 241 13.46 -23.82 20.70
N ASP A 242 13.35 -23.86 22.03
CA ASP A 242 13.24 -25.11 22.77
C ASP A 242 11.84 -25.73 22.57
N GLN A 243 11.82 -26.96 22.07
CA GLN A 243 10.58 -27.69 21.83
C GLN A 243 9.86 -28.07 23.13
N ALA A 244 10.58 -28.33 24.22
CA ALA A 244 9.98 -28.67 25.50
C ALA A 244 9.25 -27.45 26.09
N GLU A 245 9.92 -26.30 26.13
CA GLU A 245 9.31 -25.03 26.54
C GLU A 245 8.14 -24.65 25.63
N LYS A 246 8.32 -24.75 24.31
CA LYS A 246 7.25 -24.47 23.34
C LYS A 246 6.02 -25.34 23.59
N GLN A 247 6.19 -26.63 23.91
CA GLN A 247 5.07 -27.51 24.27
C GLN A 247 4.39 -27.09 25.56
N PHE A 248 5.16 -26.78 26.60
CA PHE A 248 4.66 -26.35 27.89
C PHE A 248 3.86 -25.03 27.79
N TYR A 249 4.46 -23.98 27.22
CA TYR A 249 3.80 -22.68 27.08
C TYR A 249 2.61 -22.73 26.11
N TRP A 250 2.67 -23.55 25.05
CA TRP A 250 1.52 -23.76 24.18
C TRP A 250 0.35 -24.41 24.95
N GLY A 251 0.61 -25.41 25.79
CA GLY A 251 -0.42 -26.01 26.63
C GLY A 251 -1.07 -25.00 27.58
N ARG A 252 -0.26 -24.14 28.20
CA ARG A 252 -0.76 -23.06 29.07
C ARG A 252 -1.61 -22.03 28.31
N LEU A 253 -1.15 -21.60 27.13
CA LEU A 253 -1.90 -20.71 26.26
C LEU A 253 -3.25 -21.30 25.88
N MET A 254 -3.28 -22.56 25.42
CA MET A 254 -4.52 -23.25 25.05
C MET A 254 -5.50 -23.38 26.22
N ASN A 255 -5.06 -23.34 27.47
CA ASN A 255 -5.96 -23.33 28.63
C ASN A 255 -6.57 -21.95 28.92
N LEU A 256 -5.92 -20.86 28.51
CA LEU A 256 -6.40 -19.48 28.72
C LEU A 256 -7.42 -19.03 27.67
N LEU A 257 -7.32 -19.56 26.45
CA LEU A 257 -8.17 -19.17 25.33
C LEU A 257 -9.61 -19.67 25.47
N ASN A 258 -10.55 -18.99 24.78
CA ASN A 258 -11.91 -19.49 24.61
C ASN A 258 -11.95 -20.70 23.64
N GLN A 259 -13.08 -21.40 23.56
CA GLN A 259 -13.19 -22.61 22.73
C GLN A 259 -13.00 -22.31 21.23
N GLU A 260 -13.59 -21.23 20.72
CA GLU A 260 -13.50 -20.85 19.30
C GLU A 260 -12.05 -20.59 18.86
N ALA A 261 -11.27 -19.87 19.67
CA ALA A 261 -9.86 -19.62 19.42
C ALA A 261 -9.03 -20.90 19.47
N LYS A 262 -9.32 -21.81 20.42
CA LYS A 262 -8.64 -23.12 20.47
C LYS A 262 -8.91 -23.93 19.21
N ASP A 263 -10.16 -23.99 18.77
CA ASP A 263 -10.58 -24.74 17.59
C ASP A 263 -9.92 -24.16 16.34
N MET A 264 -9.91 -22.83 16.19
CA MET A 264 -9.22 -22.13 15.11
C MET A 264 -7.72 -22.48 15.08
N LEU A 265 -7.00 -22.29 16.20
CA LEU A 265 -5.56 -22.54 16.27
C LEU A 265 -5.21 -24.02 15.99
N THR A 266 -6.05 -24.94 16.45
CA THR A 266 -5.87 -26.38 16.26
C THR A 266 -6.17 -26.79 14.83
N ALA A 267 -7.29 -26.32 14.26
CA ALA A 267 -7.68 -26.61 12.88
C ALA A 267 -6.63 -26.10 11.88
N TRP A 268 -6.06 -24.93 12.15
CA TRP A 268 -5.00 -24.35 11.32
C TRP A 268 -3.63 -24.98 11.57
N LYS A 269 -3.48 -25.80 12.61
CA LYS A 269 -2.20 -26.39 13.05
C LYS A 269 -1.12 -25.31 13.23
N LEU A 270 -1.50 -24.16 13.81
CA LEU A 270 -0.66 -22.96 13.85
C LEU A 270 0.69 -23.19 14.52
N LYS A 271 0.75 -24.09 15.52
CA LYS A 271 1.99 -24.51 16.18
C LYS A 271 3.08 -25.04 15.23
N GLN A 272 2.66 -25.65 14.12
CA GLN A 272 3.52 -26.28 13.10
C GLN A 272 3.86 -25.34 11.93
N TRP A 273 3.33 -24.11 11.94
CA TRP A 273 3.61 -23.19 10.85
C TRP A 273 5.07 -22.74 10.81
N PRO A 274 5.61 -22.48 9.61
CA PRO A 274 6.87 -21.77 9.47
C PRO A 274 6.79 -20.37 10.10
N GLU A 275 7.89 -19.91 10.68
CA GLU A 275 8.02 -18.58 11.29
C GLU A 275 7.61 -17.47 10.30
N THR A 276 8.01 -17.59 9.04
CA THR A 276 7.67 -16.66 7.96
C THR A 276 6.17 -16.52 7.73
N ARG A 277 5.41 -17.62 7.84
CA ARG A 277 3.94 -17.60 7.68
C ARG A 277 3.26 -16.90 8.85
N ILE A 278 3.80 -17.08 10.05
CA ILE A 278 3.33 -16.40 11.26
C ILE A 278 3.59 -14.91 11.14
N GLU A 279 4.82 -14.51 10.82
CA GLU A 279 5.19 -13.11 10.56
C GLU A 279 4.27 -12.45 9.54
N LEU A 280 4.00 -13.12 8.41
CA LEU A 280 3.12 -12.60 7.37
C LEU A 280 1.70 -12.32 7.90
N ILE A 281 1.14 -13.19 8.74
CA ILE A 281 -0.20 -12.96 9.31
C ILE A 281 -0.20 -11.74 10.23
N TYR A 282 0.81 -11.57 11.08
CA TYR A 282 0.96 -10.36 11.90
C TYR A 282 1.11 -9.10 11.06
N GLU A 283 1.79 -9.16 9.92
CA GLU A 283 1.87 -8.03 8.99
C GLU A 283 0.50 -7.71 8.38
N LEU A 284 -0.24 -8.73 7.93
CA LEU A 284 -1.56 -8.60 7.31
C LEU A 284 -2.63 -8.10 8.29
N MET A 285 -2.47 -8.35 9.59
CA MET A 285 -3.39 -7.84 10.62
C MET A 285 -3.54 -6.31 10.58
N ASN A 286 -2.52 -5.58 10.15
CA ASN A 286 -2.56 -4.12 9.98
C ASN A 286 -3.47 -3.66 8.81
N TYR A 287 -3.89 -4.58 7.95
CA TYR A 287 -4.66 -4.33 6.73
C TYR A 287 -6.07 -4.94 6.77
N VAL A 288 -6.47 -5.49 7.90
CA VAL A 288 -7.83 -5.98 8.15
C VAL A 288 -8.47 -5.20 9.31
N PRO A 289 -9.79 -4.98 9.30
CA PRO A 289 -10.45 -4.29 10.40
C PRO A 289 -10.34 -5.10 11.70
N PHE A 290 -10.28 -4.39 12.83
CA PHE A 290 -10.55 -5.00 14.13
C PHE A 290 -12.07 -5.05 14.32
N THR A 291 -12.63 -6.25 14.28
CA THR A 291 -14.01 -6.51 14.72
C THR A 291 -13.92 -7.19 16.09
N PRO A 292 -14.18 -6.45 17.18
CA PRO A 292 -14.28 -7.04 18.52
C PRO A 292 -15.47 -7.99 18.65
#